data_AF-A0AAV5ZI38-F1
#
_entry.id   AF-A0AAV5ZI38-F1
#
_cell.length_a   1.000
_cell.length_b   1.000
_cell.length_c   1.000
_cell.angle_alpha   90.00
_cell.angle_beta   90.00
_cell.angle_gamma   90.00
#
_symmetry.space_group_name_H-M   'P 1'
#
loop_
_entity.id
_entity.type
_entity.pdbx_description
1 polymer ?
#
loop_
_entity_poly.entity_id
_entity_poly.type
_entity_poly.pdbx_seq_one_letter_code
_entity_poly.pdbx_strand_id
1 'polypeptide(L)' 'MRSVAIGMTALTLLAGCASSASDGWTKAGASEQQVGRDTADCLAGAQIVTSGPQGPRTTIQQDRYRRCMVERGYAETPRK' A
#
# COMPACT_ATOMS: atom_id res chain seq x y z
N MET A 1 -34.85 23.65 -34.40
CA MET A 1 -34.99 22.55 -33.44
C MET A 1 -33.71 21.73 -33.45
N ARG A 2 -33.11 21.54 -32.26
CA ARG A 2 -32.15 20.49 -31.88
C ARG A 2 -30.71 20.59 -32.42
N SER A 3 -29.95 21.53 -31.88
CA SER A 3 -28.51 21.31 -31.69
C SER A 3 -28.34 20.45 -30.44
N VAL A 4 -28.03 19.16 -30.62
CA VAL A 4 -27.74 18.25 -29.50
C VAL A 4 -26.38 18.63 -28.93
N ALA A 5 -26.39 19.31 -27.78
CA ALA A 5 -25.22 19.51 -26.97
C ALA A 5 -24.74 18.14 -26.47
N ILE A 6 -23.64 17.65 -27.04
CA ILE A 6 -22.93 16.47 -26.54
C ILE A 6 -22.19 16.94 -25.29
N GLY A 7 -22.91 16.97 -24.17
CA GLY A 7 -22.32 17.12 -22.85
C GLY A 7 -21.44 15.90 -22.60
N MET A 8 -20.11 16.11 -22.58
CA MET A 8 -19.18 15.11 -22.10
C MET A 8 -19.46 14.89 -20.62
N THR A 9 -20.16 13.78 -20.37
CA THR A 9 -20.50 13.23 -19.07
C THR A 9 -19.23 13.12 -18.24
N ALA A 10 -19.23 13.81 -17.10
CA ALA A 10 -18.27 13.66 -16.03
C ALA A 10 -18.11 12.18 -15.69
N LEU A 11 -16.99 11.59 -16.09
CA LEU A 11 -16.56 10.28 -15.62
C LEU A 11 -16.07 10.44 -14.18
N THR A 12 -17.02 10.21 -13.28
CA THR A 12 -16.81 9.86 -11.88
C THR A 12 -15.87 8.66 -11.77
N LEU A 13 -14.59 8.93 -11.58
CA LEU A 13 -13.70 8.07 -10.82
C LEU A 13 -13.57 8.81 -9.48
N LEU A 14 -14.33 8.52 -8.42
CA LEU A 14 -14.22 7.27 -7.68
C LEU A 14 -12.79 6.69 -7.71
N ALA A 15 -11.78 7.57 -7.64
CA ALA A 15 -10.55 7.30 -6.90
C ALA A 15 -10.94 7.12 -5.42
N GLY A 16 -11.68 6.05 -5.16
CA GLY A 16 -12.04 5.61 -3.83
C GLY A 16 -10.73 5.40 -3.10
N CYS A 17 -10.59 6.09 -1.97
CA CYS A 17 -9.83 5.75 -0.78
C CYS A 17 -8.83 4.59 -0.94
N ALA A 18 -7.85 4.77 -1.81
CA ALA A 18 -6.63 3.97 -1.87
C ALA A 18 -5.42 4.90 -1.73
N SER A 19 -5.60 6.05 -1.08
CA SER A 19 -4.49 6.77 -0.45
C SER A 19 -4.06 6.04 0.83
N SER A 20 -3.74 4.75 0.71
CA SER A 20 -2.70 4.15 1.54
C SER A 20 -1.45 4.14 0.67
N ALA A 21 -1.02 5.34 0.31
CA ALA A 21 0.20 5.57 -0.43
C ALA A 21 1.36 5.26 0.49
N SER A 22 1.61 3.98 0.75
CA SER A 22 2.94 3.48 1.07
C SER A 22 3.69 4.36 2.06
N ASP A 23 3.00 4.80 3.13
CA ASP A 23 3.39 6.00 3.90
C ASP A 23 4.77 5.78 4.52
N GLY A 24 5.80 6.25 3.83
CA GLY A 24 7.18 6.06 4.24
C GLY A 24 8.03 5.14 3.38
N TRP A 25 7.64 4.67 2.19
CA TRP A 25 8.53 3.92 1.29
C TRP A 25 8.55 4.46 -0.14
N THR A 26 9.75 4.62 -0.70
CA THR A 26 9.96 5.06 -2.10
C THR A 26 10.96 4.16 -2.82
N LYS A 27 10.74 3.95 -4.13
CA LYS A 27 11.66 3.23 -5.02
C LYS A 27 11.61 3.85 -6.41
N ALA A 28 12.77 4.13 -6.99
CA ALA A 28 12.86 4.73 -8.31
C ALA A 28 12.21 3.82 -9.37
N GLY A 29 11.30 4.40 -10.16
CA GLY A 29 10.60 3.69 -11.24
C GLY A 29 9.49 2.73 -10.78
N ALA A 30 9.20 2.62 -9.48
CA ALA A 30 8.08 1.82 -8.99
C ALA A 30 6.75 2.58 -9.16
N SER A 31 5.73 1.91 -9.68
CA SER A 31 4.36 2.44 -9.68
C SER A 31 3.73 2.27 -8.29
N GLU A 32 2.75 3.12 -7.93
CA GLU A 32 2.04 3.03 -6.65
C GLU A 32 1.42 1.64 -6.42
N GLN A 33 0.90 1.02 -7.49
CA GLN A 33 0.36 -0.34 -7.45
C GLN A 33 1.43 -1.37 -7.11
N GLN A 34 2.65 -1.20 -7.62
CA GLN A 34 3.77 -2.05 -7.27
C GLN A 34 4.17 -1.86 -5.81
N VAL A 35 4.24 -0.61 -5.33
CA VAL A 35 4.56 -0.35 -3.93
C VAL A 35 3.51 -0.95 -2.99
N GLY A 36 2.23 -0.85 -3.34
CA GLY A 36 1.13 -1.45 -2.58
C GLY A 36 1.23 -2.98 -2.52
N ARG A 37 1.49 -3.65 -3.66
CA ARG A 37 1.69 -5.11 -3.68
C ARG A 37 2.90 -5.53 -2.87
N ASP A 38 4.03 -4.86 -3.04
CA ASP A 38 5.26 -5.17 -2.32
C ASP A 38 5.10 -4.96 -0.80
N THR A 39 4.38 -3.91 -0.40
CA THR A 39 4.03 -3.64 0.99
C THR A 39 3.18 -4.76 1.58
N ALA A 40 2.13 -5.18 0.86
CA ALA A 40 1.24 -6.25 1.30
C ALA A 40 1.97 -7.59 1.46
N ASP A 41 2.82 -7.94 0.49
CA ASP A 41 3.67 -9.14 0.54
C ASP A 41 4.59 -9.11 1.77
N CYS A 42 5.28 -7.98 1.99
CA CYS A 42 6.20 -7.84 3.11
C CYS A 42 5.47 -7.87 4.46
N LEU A 43 4.27 -7.29 4.57
CA LEU A 43 3.44 -7.39 5.77
C LEU A 43 2.96 -8.83 6.02
N ALA A 44 2.58 -9.56 4.97
CA ALA A 44 2.21 -10.97 5.07
C ALA A 44 3.37 -11.82 5.62
N GLY A 45 4.59 -11.62 5.11
CA GLY A 45 5.78 -12.29 5.62
C GLY A 45 6.22 -11.85 7.02
N ALA A 46 5.84 -10.63 7.45
CA ALA A 46 6.15 -10.08 8.76
C ALA A 46 5.17 -10.49 9.87
N GLN A 47 4.03 -11.09 9.53
CA GLN A 47 3.07 -11.58 10.51
C GLN A 47 3.65 -12.76 11.30
N ILE A 48 3.54 -12.68 12.63
CA ILE A 48 3.79 -13.79 13.55
C ILE A 48 2.52 -14.04 14.35
N VAL A 49 2.10 -15.30 14.36
CA VAL A 49 1.03 -15.78 15.23
C VAL A 49 1.67 -16.35 16.47
N THR A 50 1.40 -15.75 17.62
CA THR A 50 1.85 -16.25 18.93
C THR A 50 0.65 -16.83 19.66
N SER A 51 0.73 -18.12 20.01
CA SER A 51 -0.28 -18.78 20.83
C SER A 51 -0.02 -18.49 22.31
N GLY A 52 -1.06 -18.12 23.05
CA GLY A 52 -0.99 -17.91 24.50
C GLY A 52 -2.25 -18.39 25.23
N PRO A 53 -2.28 -18.31 26.57
CA PRO A 53 -3.42 -18.73 27.38
C PRO A 53 -4.74 -18.01 27.03
N GLN A 54 -4.64 -16.85 26.38
CA GLN A 54 -5.77 -16.01 25.95
C GLN A 54 -6.14 -16.21 24.47
N GLY A 55 -5.56 -17.20 23.79
CA GLY A 55 -5.73 -17.47 22.36
C GLY A 55 -4.59 -16.96 21.48
N PRO A 56 -4.66 -17.21 20.16
CA PRO A 56 -3.66 -16.75 19.21
C PRO A 56 -3.75 -15.23 19.02
N ARG A 57 -2.59 -14.57 19.07
CA ARG A 57 -2.45 -13.15 18.72
C ARG A 57 -1.53 -13.01 17.52
N THR A 58 -1.98 -12.25 16.53
CA THR A 58 -1.14 -11.88 15.38
C THR A 58 -0.44 -10.56 15.67
N THR A 59 0.87 -10.53 15.50
CA THR A 59 1.70 -9.33 15.60
C THR A 59 2.52 -9.15 14.33
N ILE A 60 2.87 -7.92 14.00
CA ILE A 60 3.77 -7.60 12.87
C ILE A 60 5.18 -7.40 13.43
N GLN A 61 6.12 -8.22 12.98
CA GLN A 61 7.55 -7.98 13.21
C GLN A 61 8.03 -6.82 12.35
N GLN A 62 8.09 -5.62 12.94
CA GLN A 62 8.45 -4.39 12.22
C GLN A 62 9.82 -4.47 11.56
N ASP A 63 10.80 -5.11 12.21
CA ASP A 63 12.14 -5.27 11.63
C ASP A 63 12.15 -6.21 10.41
N ARG A 64 11.28 -7.24 10.41
CA ARG A 64 11.12 -8.15 9.28
C ARG A 64 10.45 -7.46 8.10
N TYR A 65 9.42 -6.66 8.38
CA TYR A 65 8.77 -5.81 7.39
C TYR A 65 9.77 -4.80 6.78
N ARG A 66 10.49 -4.05 7.62
CA ARG A 66 11.49 -3.06 7.17
C ARG A 66 12.56 -3.70 6.31
N ARG A 67 13.12 -4.83 6.75
CA ARG A 67 14.15 -5.55 5.99
C ARG A 67 13.64 -6.02 4.63
N CYS A 68 12.42 -6.56 4.57
CA CYS A 68 11.81 -6.99 3.32
C CYS A 68 11.68 -5.82 2.31
N MET A 69 11.23 -4.66 2.78
CA MET A 69 11.12 -3.46 1.93
C MET A 69 12.50 -3.00 1.42
N VAL A 70 13.51 -2.96 2.29
CA VAL A 70 14.89 -2.59 1.91
C VAL A 70 15.50 -3.59 0.93
N GLU A 71 15.32 -4.90 1.14
CA GLU A 71 15.79 -5.95 0.23
C GLU A 71 15.12 -5.85 -1.15
N ARG A 72 13.87 -5.38 -1.22
CA ARG A 72 13.18 -5.07 -2.49
C ARG A 72 13.64 -3.74 -3.11
N GLY A 73 14.59 -3.02 -2.50
CA GLY A 73 15.17 -1.78 -3.01
C GLY A 73 14.35 -0.53 -2.69
N TYR A 74 13.48 -0.59 -1.67
CA TYR A 74 12.80 0.59 -1.17
C TYR A 74 13.63 1.33 -0.13
N ALA A 75 13.51 2.66 -0.11
CA ALA A 75 14.08 3.54 0.90
C ALA A 75 12.95 4.17 1.72
N GLU A 76 13.20 4.36 3.02
CA GLU A 76 12.23 5.05 3.88
C GLU A 76 12.09 6.51 3.43
N THR A 77 10.86 6.99 3.18
CA THR A 77 10.62 8.39 2.83
C THR A 77 10.98 9.25 4.04
N PRO A 78 11.78 10.32 3.88
CA PRO A 78 12.05 11.25 4.97
C PRO A 78 10.73 11.80 5.51
N ARG A 79 10.51 11.66 6.83
CA ARG A 79 9.42 12.36 7.50
C ARG A 79 9.90 13.79 7.80
N LYS A 80 9.18 14.78 7.31
CA LYS A 80 9.44 16.21 7.57
C LYS A 80 8.98 16.59 8.97
#